data_AF-A0A920W616-F1
#
_entry.id   AF-A0A920W616-F1
#
_cell.length_a   1.000
_cell.length_b   1.000
_cell.length_c   1.000
_cell.angle_alpha   90.00
_cell.angle_beta   90.00
_cell.angle_gamma   90.00
#
_symmetry.space_group_name_H-M   'P 1'
#
loop_
_entity.id
_entity.type
_entity.pdbx_description
1 polymer ?
#
loop_
_entity_poly.entity_id
_entity_poly.type
_entity_poly.pdbx_seq_one_letter_code
_entity_poly.pdbx_strand_id
1 'polypeptide(L)'
;MHVYPQQGKAPGAYMYGAIYDVHPYLLLNFNGEYEDVSTFAHEWGHAIHTMLSKRANPYETSSYATFTAEIASTTNEVLLQEHMLAQDISDNERLFYLGTALEAVRGTFFRQVMFAEFELKIHELVEQGEALTGDRIE
;
A
#
# COMPACT_ATOMS: atom_id res chain seq x y z
N MET A 1 -15.04 -5.99 -10.00
CA MET A 1 -13.75 -6.54 -9.53
C MET A 1 -13.44 -7.80 -10.33
N HIS A 2 -12.16 -8.10 -10.54
CA HIS A 2 -11.69 -9.36 -11.12
C HIS A 2 -10.79 -10.07 -10.10
N VAL A 3 -11.33 -11.07 -9.41
CA VAL A 3 -10.85 -11.49 -8.08
C VAL A 3 -9.82 -12.62 -8.12
N TYR A 4 -10.11 -13.69 -8.86
CA TYR A 4 -9.30 -14.91 -8.79
C TYR A 4 -8.12 -14.90 -9.77
N PRO A 5 -7.01 -15.59 -9.43
CA PRO A 5 -5.92 -15.83 -10.35
C PRO A 5 -6.37 -16.58 -11.60
N GLN A 6 -5.83 -16.23 -12.75
CA GLN A 6 -6.13 -16.86 -14.03
C GLN A 6 -4.87 -16.88 -14.91
N GLN A 7 -4.75 -17.88 -15.78
CA GLN A 7 -3.63 -17.96 -16.73
C GLN A 7 -3.62 -16.70 -17.61
N GLY A 8 -2.46 -16.04 -17.67
CA GLY A 8 -2.28 -14.80 -18.45
C GLY A 8 -2.80 -13.52 -17.77
N LYS A 9 -3.34 -13.61 -16.55
CA LYS A 9 -3.70 -12.43 -15.75
C LYS A 9 -2.46 -11.75 -15.18
N ALA A 10 -2.49 -10.42 -15.11
CA ALA A 10 -1.43 -9.64 -14.45
C ALA A 10 -1.28 -10.05 -12.97
N PRO A 11 -0.04 -10.08 -12.43
CA PRO A 11 0.20 -10.40 -11.03
C PRO A 11 -0.21 -9.24 -10.10
N GLY A 12 -0.22 -9.51 -8.80
CA GLY A 12 -0.48 -8.50 -7.76
C GLY A 12 -1.94 -8.07 -7.67
N ALA A 13 -2.14 -6.84 -7.20
CA ALA A 13 -3.43 -6.20 -7.08
C ALA A 13 -3.31 -4.72 -7.44
N TYR A 14 -4.42 -4.11 -7.87
CA TYR A 14 -4.53 -2.66 -8.00
C TYR A 14 -5.99 -2.21 -8.10
N MET A 15 -6.21 -0.95 -7.73
CA MET A 15 -7.41 -0.18 -7.99
C MET A 15 -7.18 0.78 -9.16
N TYR A 16 -8.00 0.66 -10.20
CA TYR A 16 -8.06 1.60 -11.32
C TYR A 16 -9.29 2.49 -11.21
N GLY A 17 -9.06 3.79 -11.01
CA GLY A 17 -10.11 4.78 -10.76
C GLY A 17 -9.96 6.06 -11.55
N ALA A 18 -9.24 6.07 -12.68
CA ALA A 18 -8.88 7.32 -13.38
C ALA A 18 -10.07 8.05 -14.04
N ILE A 19 -11.12 7.34 -14.43
CA ILE A 19 -12.26 7.94 -15.15
C ILE A 19 -13.26 8.54 -14.16
N TYR A 20 -13.48 9.85 -14.21
CA TYR A 20 -14.25 10.61 -13.22
C TYR A 20 -15.66 10.06 -12.95
N ASP A 21 -16.51 9.93 -13.97
CA ASP A 21 -17.89 9.48 -13.80
C ASP A 21 -18.07 7.95 -13.80
N VAL A 22 -17.00 7.20 -13.57
CA VAL A 22 -17.02 5.73 -13.54
C VAL A 22 -16.56 5.21 -12.19
N HIS A 23 -17.23 4.18 -11.72
CA HIS A 23 -16.87 3.47 -10.49
C HIS A 23 -15.46 2.85 -10.61
N PRO A 24 -14.74 2.67 -9.50
CA PRO A 24 -13.42 2.05 -9.54
C PRO A 24 -13.50 0.58 -9.99
N TYR A 25 -12.42 0.11 -10.59
CA TYR A 25 -12.20 -1.30 -10.91
C TYR A 25 -11.06 -1.84 -10.07
N LEU A 26 -11.25 -3.01 -9.47
CA LEU A 26 -10.21 -3.70 -8.72
C LEU A 26 -9.80 -4.97 -9.46
N LEU A 27 -8.48 -5.15 -9.63
CA LEU A 27 -7.85 -6.41 -10.00
C LEU A 27 -7.18 -6.98 -8.75
N LEU A 28 -7.41 -8.26 -8.48
CA LEU A 28 -6.83 -8.98 -7.33
C LEU A 28 -6.32 -10.35 -7.78
N ASN A 29 -5.50 -11.02 -6.98
CA ASN A 29 -5.14 -12.42 -7.17
C ASN A 29 -5.36 -13.18 -5.85
N PHE A 30 -6.63 -13.35 -5.48
CA PHE A 30 -7.06 -13.86 -4.17
C PHE A 30 -7.01 -15.40 -4.09
N ASN A 31 -6.25 -15.94 -3.14
CA ASN A 31 -6.09 -17.37 -2.86
C ASN A 31 -6.73 -17.83 -1.54
N GLY A 32 -7.25 -16.92 -0.72
CA GLY A 32 -7.95 -17.22 0.52
C GLY A 32 -7.12 -17.07 1.78
N GLU A 33 -5.95 -16.45 1.68
CA GLU A 33 -5.07 -16.19 2.81
C GLU A 33 -5.31 -14.79 3.41
N TYR A 34 -4.85 -14.58 4.65
CA TYR A 34 -5.02 -13.29 5.34
C TYR A 34 -4.39 -12.13 4.54
N GLU A 35 -3.24 -12.35 3.92
CA GLU A 35 -2.57 -11.36 3.08
C GLU A 35 -3.43 -10.94 1.88
N ASP A 36 -4.22 -11.86 1.32
CA ASP A 36 -5.16 -11.55 0.24
C ASP A 36 -6.33 -10.68 0.73
N VAL A 37 -6.79 -10.92 1.96
CA VAL A 37 -7.84 -10.10 2.60
C VAL A 37 -7.31 -8.70 2.93
N SER A 38 -6.07 -8.62 3.41
CA SER A 38 -5.38 -7.33 3.64
C SER A 38 -5.21 -6.56 2.33
N THR A 39 -4.77 -7.24 1.27
CA THR A 39 -4.65 -6.65 -0.08
C THR A 39 -6.01 -6.18 -0.60
N PHE A 40 -7.07 -6.96 -0.38
CA PHE A 40 -8.43 -6.52 -0.71
C PHE A 40 -8.83 -5.25 0.04
N ALA A 41 -8.55 -5.18 1.35
CA ALA A 41 -8.83 -4.00 2.18
C ALA A 41 -8.03 -2.76 1.71
N HIS A 42 -6.77 -2.95 1.34
CA HIS A 42 -5.87 -1.96 0.76
C HIS A 42 -6.48 -1.33 -0.49
N GLU A 43 -6.81 -2.16 -1.49
CA GLU A 43 -7.36 -1.68 -2.76
C GLU A 43 -8.74 -1.01 -2.60
N TRP A 44 -9.54 -1.50 -1.65
CA TRP A 44 -10.79 -0.82 -1.29
C TRP A 44 -10.58 0.52 -0.60
N GLY A 45 -9.48 0.71 0.13
CA GLY A 45 -9.09 2.02 0.66
C GLY A 45 -8.88 3.03 -0.45
N HIS A 46 -8.13 2.66 -1.49
CA HIS A 46 -7.98 3.50 -2.69
C HIS A 46 -9.32 3.74 -3.41
N ALA A 47 -10.15 2.70 -3.54
CA ALA A 47 -11.44 2.80 -4.21
C ALA A 47 -12.38 3.79 -3.49
N ILE A 48 -12.47 3.68 -2.16
CA ILE A 48 -13.26 4.58 -1.32
C ILE A 48 -12.70 6.00 -1.39
N HIS A 49 -11.38 6.18 -1.28
CA HIS A 49 -10.75 7.49 -1.39
C HIS A 49 -11.08 8.16 -2.73
N THR A 50 -10.94 7.42 -3.84
CA THR A 50 -11.32 7.88 -5.19
C THR A 50 -12.79 8.26 -5.27
N MET A 51 -13.70 7.39 -4.81
CA MET A 51 -15.14 7.62 -4.88
C MET A 51 -15.56 8.83 -4.08
N LEU A 52 -15.03 8.98 -2.86
CA LEU A 52 -15.34 10.13 -2.00
C LEU A 52 -14.78 11.43 -2.58
N SER A 53 -13.54 11.41 -3.09
CA SER A 53 -12.92 12.60 -3.69
C SER A 53 -13.69 13.10 -4.91
N LYS A 54 -14.06 12.20 -5.84
CA LYS A 54 -14.85 12.54 -7.03
C LYS A 54 -16.27 12.99 -6.71
N ARG A 55 -16.86 12.46 -5.63
CA ARG A 55 -18.19 12.91 -5.19
C ARG A 55 -18.15 14.32 -4.62
N ALA A 56 -17.07 14.69 -3.95
CA ALA A 56 -16.94 15.96 -3.24
C ALA A 56 -16.34 17.09 -4.08
N ASN A 57 -15.60 16.76 -5.15
CA ASN A 57 -14.81 17.72 -5.93
C ASN A 57 -15.08 17.58 -7.42
N PRO A 58 -15.05 18.67 -8.20
CA PRO A 58 -15.16 18.61 -9.66
C PRO A 58 -13.97 17.87 -10.29
N TYR A 59 -14.10 17.53 -11.58
CA TYR A 59 -13.10 16.75 -12.33
C TYR A 59 -11.67 17.25 -12.13
N GLU A 60 -11.46 18.56 -12.28
CA GLU A 60 -10.18 19.24 -12.27
C GLU A 60 -9.43 19.10 -10.94
N THR A 61 -10.14 18.87 -9.83
CA THR A 61 -9.58 18.83 -8.47
C THR A 61 -9.94 17.56 -7.72
N SER A 62 -10.42 16.53 -8.42
CA SER A 62 -10.82 15.26 -7.83
C SER A 62 -9.67 14.27 -7.62
N SER A 63 -8.56 14.44 -8.35
CA SER A 63 -7.34 13.68 -8.12
C SER A 63 -6.62 14.16 -6.87
N TYR A 64 -6.05 13.23 -6.11
CA TYR A 64 -5.21 13.50 -4.95
C TYR A 64 -3.73 13.22 -5.26
N ALA A 65 -2.84 13.88 -4.51
CA ALA A 65 -1.40 13.72 -4.71
C ALA A 65 -0.94 12.30 -4.31
N THR A 66 0.14 11.82 -4.94
CA THR A 66 0.79 10.56 -4.57
C THR A 66 1.14 10.50 -3.09
N PHE A 67 1.53 11.64 -2.51
CA PHE A 67 1.88 11.77 -1.09
C PHE A 67 0.75 11.31 -0.14
N THR A 68 -0.52 11.49 -0.51
CA THR A 68 -1.67 11.10 0.31
C THR A 68 -2.38 9.84 -0.17
N ALA A 69 -1.94 9.25 -1.29
CA ALA A 69 -2.64 8.14 -1.94
C ALA A 69 -2.74 6.89 -1.05
N GLU A 70 -1.68 6.61 -0.30
CA GLU A 70 -1.56 5.41 0.56
C GLU A 70 -2.20 5.54 1.94
N ILE A 71 -2.70 6.73 2.29
CA ILE A 71 -3.25 6.96 3.64
C ILE A 71 -4.51 6.11 3.84
N ALA A 72 -5.42 6.12 2.86
CA ALA A 72 -6.69 5.42 2.95
C ALA A 72 -6.54 3.88 2.90
N SER A 73 -5.67 3.39 2.01
CA SER A 73 -5.37 1.96 1.88
C SER A 73 -4.71 1.41 3.14
N THR A 74 -3.66 2.06 3.64
CA THR A 74 -2.98 1.67 4.89
C THR A 74 -3.91 1.74 6.10
N THR A 75 -4.77 2.77 6.18
CA THR A 75 -5.77 2.86 7.26
C THR A 75 -6.69 1.65 7.28
N ASN A 76 -7.17 1.20 6.11
CA ASN A 76 -8.04 0.03 6.02
C ASN A 76 -7.34 -1.27 6.45
N GLU A 77 -6.06 -1.44 6.14
CA GLU A 77 -5.28 -2.59 6.61
C GLU A 77 -5.18 -2.60 8.14
N VAL A 78 -4.89 -1.45 8.75
CA VAL A 78 -4.83 -1.31 10.22
C VAL A 78 -6.20 -1.61 10.85
N LEU A 79 -7.28 -1.08 10.28
CA LEU A 79 -8.64 -1.37 10.75
C LEU A 79 -9.01 -2.85 10.64
N LEU A 80 -8.61 -3.52 9.55
CA LEU A 80 -8.77 -4.97 9.42
C LEU A 80 -8.00 -5.70 10.51
N GLN A 81 -6.75 -5.30 10.76
CA GLN A 81 -5.92 -5.93 11.77
C GLN A 81 -6.49 -5.76 13.19
N GLU A 82 -6.92 -4.54 13.54
CA GLU A 82 -7.60 -4.27 14.81
C GLU A 82 -8.87 -5.10 14.94
N HIS A 83 -9.65 -5.23 13.86
CA HIS A 83 -10.84 -6.07 13.84
C HIS A 83 -10.51 -7.54 14.12
N MET A 84 -9.47 -8.10 13.50
CA MET A 84 -9.04 -9.48 13.73
C MET A 84 -8.57 -9.70 15.16
N LEU A 85 -7.80 -8.75 15.73
CA LEU A 85 -7.32 -8.83 17.11
C LEU A 85 -8.42 -8.70 18.17
N ALA A 86 -9.54 -8.08 17.82
CA ALA A 86 -10.72 -7.95 18.69
C ALA A 86 -11.61 -9.21 18.72
N GLN A 87 -11.35 -10.19 17.86
CA GLN A 87 -12.09 -11.46 17.86
C GLN A 87 -11.67 -12.37 19.02
N ASP A 88 -12.51 -13.35 19.35
CA ASP A 88 -12.15 -14.44 20.26
C ASP A 88 -11.25 -15.46 19.53
N ILE A 89 -9.94 -15.24 19.63
CA ILE A 89 -8.90 -15.98 18.90
C ILE A 89 -7.87 -16.58 19.85
N SER A 90 -7.21 -17.65 19.39
CA SER A 90 -6.11 -18.28 20.11
C SER A 90 -4.89 -17.36 20.23
N ASP A 91 -4.01 -17.66 21.18
CA ASP A 91 -2.75 -16.91 21.33
C ASP A 91 -1.83 -17.03 20.11
N ASN A 92 -1.91 -18.15 19.37
CA ASN A 92 -1.16 -18.34 18.14
C ASN A 92 -1.66 -17.41 17.01
N GLU A 93 -2.97 -17.29 16.85
CA GLU A 93 -3.56 -16.35 15.88
C GLU A 93 -3.27 -14.89 16.27
N ARG A 94 -3.37 -14.57 17.56
CA ARG A 94 -3.01 -13.25 18.08
C ARG A 94 -1.55 -12.91 17.78
N LEU A 95 -0.63 -13.85 18.02
CA LEU A 95 0.78 -13.69 17.70
C LEU A 95 1.01 -13.50 16.21
N PHE A 96 0.29 -14.24 15.36
CA PHE A 96 0.34 -14.07 13.91
C PHE A 96 -0.05 -12.63 13.50
N TYR A 97 -1.21 -12.13 13.90
CA TYR A 97 -1.66 -10.78 13.51
C TYR A 97 -0.75 -9.67 14.06
N LEU A 98 -0.25 -9.81 15.29
CA LEU A 98 0.72 -8.85 15.86
C LEU A 98 2.06 -8.90 15.11
N GLY A 99 2.52 -10.10 14.76
CA GLY A 99 3.72 -10.30 13.95
C GLY A 99 3.59 -9.63 12.58
N THR A 100 2.47 -9.82 11.89
CA THR A 100 2.19 -9.17 10.61
C THR A 100 2.20 -7.64 10.73
N ALA A 101 1.67 -7.06 11.81
CA ALA A 101 1.78 -5.62 12.08
C ALA A 101 3.22 -5.13 12.14
N LEU A 102 4.04 -5.82 12.95
CA LEU A 102 5.42 -5.43 13.18
C LEU A 102 6.21 -5.51 11.89
N GLU A 103 5.97 -6.55 11.09
CA GLU A 103 6.55 -6.72 9.76
C GLU A 103 6.12 -5.61 8.79
N ALA A 104 4.84 -5.24 8.80
CA ALA A 104 4.33 -4.12 8.01
C ALA A 104 5.04 -2.81 8.39
N VAL A 105 5.05 -2.43 9.67
CA VAL A 105 5.72 -1.21 10.17
C VAL A 105 7.22 -1.21 9.84
N ARG A 106 7.91 -2.34 10.03
CA ARG A 106 9.31 -2.48 9.64
C ARG A 106 9.52 -2.22 8.15
N GLY A 107 8.67 -2.80 7.31
CA GLY A 107 8.79 -2.77 5.85
C GLY A 107 8.39 -1.44 5.20
N THR A 108 7.40 -0.75 5.77
CA THR A 108 6.80 0.47 5.18
C THR A 108 7.26 1.76 5.85
N PHE A 109 7.75 1.70 7.08
CA PHE A 109 8.27 2.87 7.78
C PHE A 109 9.80 2.83 7.85
N PHE A 110 10.37 1.96 8.68
CA PHE A 110 11.81 1.98 8.97
C PHE A 110 12.67 1.71 7.73
N ARG A 111 12.32 0.68 6.94
CA ARG A 111 13.09 0.36 5.72
C ARG A 111 12.97 1.43 4.65
N GLN A 112 11.82 2.09 4.53
CA GLN A 112 11.64 3.17 3.55
C GLN A 112 12.44 4.42 3.93
N VAL A 113 12.50 4.76 5.22
CA VAL A 113 13.38 5.83 5.71
C VAL A 113 14.84 5.51 5.43
N MET A 114 15.28 4.28 5.67
CA MET A 114 16.64 3.84 5.33
C MET A 114 16.94 4.00 3.83
N PHE A 115 15.99 3.66 2.94
CA PHE A 115 16.16 3.90 1.50
C PHE A 115 16.19 5.38 1.14
N ALA A 116 15.37 6.21 1.78
CA ALA A 116 15.36 7.66 1.56
C ALA A 116 16.67 8.31 2.03
N GLU A 117 17.23 7.90 3.17
CA GLU A 117 18.53 8.36 3.66
C GLU A 117 19.67 7.95 2.71
N PHE A 118 19.63 6.70 2.23
CA PHE A 118 20.58 6.23 1.23
C PHE A 118 20.46 7.02 -0.08
N GLU A 119 19.23 7.23 -0.57
CA GLU A 119 18.95 8.02 -1.77
C GLU A 119 19.45 9.45 -1.63
N LEU A 120 19.21 10.10 -0.49
CA LEU A 120 19.73 11.44 -0.20
C LEU A 120 21.26 11.46 -0.25
N LYS A 121 21.93 10.54 0.46
CA LYS A 121 23.40 10.46 0.51
C LYS A 121 24.02 10.34 -0.89
N ILE A 122 23.48 9.49 -1.76
CA ILE A 122 24.04 9.32 -3.11
C ILE A 122 23.80 10.56 -3.99
N HIS A 123 22.69 11.27 -3.83
CA HIS A 123 22.44 12.50 -4.57
C HIS A 123 23.38 13.63 -4.10
N GLU A 124 23.60 13.78 -2.80
CA GLU A 124 24.53 14.78 -2.25
C GLU A 124 25.96 14.58 -2.73
N LEU A 125 26.43 13.32 -2.82
CA LEU A 125 27.74 13.00 -3.40
C LEU A 125 27.86 13.48 -4.85
N VAL A 126 26.85 13.20 -5.67
CA VAL A 126 26.83 13.63 -7.08
C VAL A 126 26.81 15.16 -7.19
N GLU A 127 26.04 15.85 -6.36
CA GLU A 127 25.98 17.31 -6.32
C GLU A 127 27.31 17.96 -5.95
N GLN A 128 28.12 17.27 -5.14
CA GLN A 128 29.48 17.67 -4.78
C GLN A 128 30.51 17.35 -5.88
N GLY A 129 30.09 16.75 -7.01
CA GLY A 129 30.97 16.35 -8.11
C GLY A 129 31.73 15.05 -7.85
N GLU A 130 31.29 14.27 -6.86
CA GLU A 130 31.93 13.03 -6.46
C GLU A 130 31.41 11.82 -7.26
N ALA A 131 32.25 10.78 -7.40
CA ALA A 131 31.87 9.54 -8.05
C ALA A 131 31.22 8.55 -7.06
N LEU A 132 30.19 7.84 -7.51
CA LEU A 132 29.51 6.78 -6.76
C LEU A 132 30.27 5.44 -6.88
N THR A 133 31.18 5.19 -5.94
CA THR A 133 31.91 3.91 -5.82
C THR A 133 31.39 3.12 -4.62
N GLY A 134 31.57 1.78 -4.62
CA GLY A 134 31.17 0.91 -3.51
C GLY A 134 31.59 1.44 -2.13
N ASP A 135 32.89 1.72 -1.96
CA ASP A 135 33.47 2.26 -0.72
C ASP A 135 32.85 3.59 -0.22
N ARG A 136 32.12 4.31 -1.09
CA ARG A 136 31.54 5.62 -0.79
C ARG A 136 30.03 5.56 -0.56
N ILE A 137 29.38 4.53 -1.07
CA ILE A 137 27.94 4.31 -0.95
C ILE A 137 27.60 3.29 0.15
N GLU A 138 28.56 2.47 0.59
CA GLU A 138 28.50 1.78 1.89
C GLU A 138 28.31 2.79 3.04
#